data_AF-A0A0L7KZD7-F1
#
_entry.id   AF-A0A0L7KZD7-F1
#
_cell.length_a   1.000
_cell.length_b   1.000
_cell.length_c   1.000
_cell.angle_alpha   90.00
_cell.angle_beta   90.00
_cell.angle_gamma   90.00
#
_symmetry.space_group_name_H-M   'P 1'
#
loop_
_entity.id
_entity.type
_entity.pdbx_description
1 polymer ?
#
loop_
_entity_poly.entity_id
_entity_poly.type
_entity_poly.pdbx_seq_one_letter_code
_entity_poly.pdbx_strand_id
1 'polypeptide(L)'
;IPTRNDVKSFSFRITTAALRDLQPRLFHPIRVPPHLSLLPTLIERFVTVFRDYEIEQCIGCMQEQADVKIERRCMPPPPHLVGGPPECQPCNCRVLWCVSCMARWWAARAGSTPPAQWLAGRCTCPVCRAVFCLLDVRPVRSAPASRPSDM
;
A
#
# COMPACT_ATOMS: atom_id res chain seq x y z
N ILE A 1 -10.21 -41.56 -2.24
CA ILE A 1 -10.22 -41.05 -3.64
C ILE A 1 -11.28 -41.84 -4.37
N PRO A 2 -12.31 -41.23 -4.99
CA PRO A 2 -13.33 -42.01 -5.70
C PRO A 2 -12.69 -42.59 -6.96
N THR A 3 -12.56 -43.91 -7.03
CA THR A 3 -12.07 -44.61 -8.21
C THR A 3 -13.23 -44.89 -9.15
N ARG A 4 -13.19 -44.30 -10.34
CA ARG A 4 -14.10 -44.63 -11.44
C ARG A 4 -13.58 -45.89 -12.13
N ASN A 5 -14.36 -46.97 -12.13
CA ASN A 5 -13.95 -48.27 -12.68
C ASN A 5 -13.76 -48.26 -14.21
N ASP A 6 -14.22 -47.21 -14.89
CA ASP A 6 -14.08 -46.99 -16.33
C ASP A 6 -12.80 -46.21 -16.72
N VAL A 7 -12.00 -45.79 -15.75
CA VAL A 7 -10.75 -45.03 -15.99
C VAL A 7 -9.56 -45.78 -15.42
N LYS A 8 -8.59 -46.13 -16.27
CA LYS A 8 -7.32 -46.69 -15.81
C LYS A 8 -6.55 -45.65 -15.00
N SER A 9 -6.13 -46.03 -13.80
CA SER A 9 -5.21 -45.25 -13.00
C SER A 9 -3.91 -44.99 -13.77
N PHE A 10 -3.44 -43.75 -13.72
CA PHE A 10 -2.18 -43.35 -14.32
C PHE A 10 -1.41 -42.41 -13.40
N SER A 11 -0.10 -42.37 -13.59
CA SER A 11 0.81 -41.48 -12.89
C SER A 11 1.67 -40.77 -13.91
N PHE A 12 1.91 -39.48 -13.72
CA PHE A 12 2.83 -38.71 -14.55
C PHE A 12 3.61 -37.72 -13.69
N ARG A 13 4.75 -37.26 -14.21
CA ARG A 13 5.58 -36.25 -13.57
C ARG A 13 5.29 -34.90 -14.20
N ILE A 14 5.25 -33.86 -13.36
CA ILE A 14 5.04 -32.48 -13.78
C ILE A 14 5.87 -31.56 -12.88
N THR A 15 6.31 -30.43 -13.41
CA THR A 15 6.99 -29.41 -12.60
C THR A 15 5.97 -28.65 -11.74
N THR A 16 6.43 -28.02 -10.66
CA THR A 16 5.58 -27.14 -9.82
C THR A 16 4.98 -25.98 -10.62
N ALA A 17 5.70 -25.43 -11.60
CA ALA A 17 5.20 -24.37 -12.47
C ALA A 17 4.07 -24.87 -13.37
N ALA A 18 4.28 -25.98 -14.08
CA ALA A 18 3.25 -26.56 -14.95
C ALA A 18 2.03 -27.06 -14.16
N LEU A 19 2.22 -27.51 -12.90
CA LEU A 19 1.13 -27.84 -11.99
C LEU A 19 0.27 -26.61 -11.68
N ARG A 20 0.89 -25.46 -11.37
CA ARG A 20 0.18 -24.19 -11.11
C ARG A 20 -0.59 -23.71 -12.35
N ASP A 21 -0.02 -23.84 -13.54
CA ASP A 21 -0.67 -23.45 -14.80
C ASP A 21 -1.84 -24.38 -15.17
N LEU A 22 -1.74 -25.66 -14.82
CA LEU A 22 -2.76 -26.67 -15.07
C LEU A 22 -3.95 -26.52 -14.12
N GLN A 23 -3.70 -26.21 -12.85
CA GLN A 23 -4.71 -26.16 -11.79
C GLN A 23 -5.96 -25.32 -12.12
N PRO A 24 -5.87 -24.09 -12.68
CA PRO A 24 -7.05 -23.29 -13.03
C PRO A 24 -7.81 -23.83 -14.26
N ARG A 25 -7.18 -24.69 -15.06
CA ARG A 25 -7.79 -25.31 -16.26
C ARG A 25 -8.53 -26.60 -15.93
N LEU A 26 -8.37 -27.12 -14.72
CA LEU A 26 -9.04 -28.33 -14.27
C LEU A 26 -10.39 -27.99 -13.66
N PHE A 27 -11.41 -28.74 -14.06
CA PHE A 27 -12.74 -28.64 -13.46
C PHE A 27 -12.72 -29.01 -11.97
N HIS A 28 -11.85 -29.93 -11.57
CA HIS A 28 -11.68 -30.34 -10.17
C HIS A 28 -10.30 -29.93 -9.66
N PRO A 29 -10.20 -29.38 -8.43
CA PRO A 29 -8.92 -28.98 -7.86
C PRO A 29 -8.04 -30.20 -7.57
N ILE A 30 -6.75 -30.06 -7.85
CA ILE A 30 -5.74 -31.04 -7.46
C ILE A 30 -5.58 -30.99 -5.95
N ARG A 31 -5.77 -32.13 -5.28
CA ARG A 31 -5.51 -32.26 -3.84
C ARG A 31 -4.04 -32.59 -3.61
N VAL A 32 -3.29 -31.61 -3.14
CA VAL A 32 -1.93 -31.81 -2.65
C VAL A 32 -2.01 -32.32 -1.21
N PRO A 33 -1.38 -33.46 -0.87
CA PRO A 33 -1.30 -33.93 0.51
C PRO A 33 -0.67 -32.88 1.45
N PRO A 34 -1.15 -32.72 2.68
CA PRO A 34 -0.72 -31.64 3.58
C PRO A 34 0.75 -31.73 4.02
N HIS A 35 1.38 -32.89 3.87
CA HIS A 35 2.81 -33.08 4.15
C HIS A 35 3.72 -32.71 2.96
N LEU A 36 3.15 -32.29 1.83
CA LEU A 36 3.88 -31.88 0.63
C LEU A 36 3.71 -30.38 0.39
N SER A 37 4.79 -29.63 0.62
CA SER A 37 4.85 -28.21 0.31
C SER A 37 5.33 -27.99 -1.11
N LEU A 38 4.50 -27.39 -1.96
CA LEU A 38 4.93 -26.91 -3.27
C LEU A 38 5.81 -25.67 -3.08
N LEU A 39 7.11 -25.81 -3.31
CA LEU A 39 8.06 -24.69 -3.16
C LEU A 39 7.61 -23.50 -4.02
N PRO A 40 7.61 -22.27 -3.47
CA PRO A 40 7.34 -21.07 -4.24
C PRO A 40 8.38 -20.90 -5.35
N THR A 41 7.97 -20.31 -6.46
CA THR A 41 8.90 -19.97 -7.55
C THR A 41 9.97 -19.00 -7.05
N LEU A 42 11.11 -18.92 -7.74
CA LEU A 42 12.16 -17.96 -7.41
C LEU A 42 11.62 -16.52 -7.39
N ILE A 43 10.72 -16.19 -8.33
CA ILE A 43 10.04 -14.88 -8.39
C ILE A 43 9.13 -14.68 -7.17
N GLU A 44 8.31 -15.67 -6.79
CA GLU A 44 7.45 -15.59 -5.59
C GLU A 44 8.27 -15.36 -4.31
N ARG A 45 9.47 -15.96 -4.22
CA ARG A 45 10.40 -15.73 -3.11
C ARG A 45 10.92 -14.29 -3.10
N PHE A 46 11.31 -13.72 -4.24
CA PHE A 46 11.69 -12.31 -4.34
C PHE A 46 10.52 -11.37 -3.99
N VAL A 47 9.32 -11.66 -4.49
CA VAL A 47 8.12 -10.87 -4.19
C VAL A 47 7.83 -10.86 -2.69
N THR A 48 8.06 -11.97 -1.99
CA THR A 48 7.89 -12.05 -0.53
C THR A 48 8.85 -11.10 0.18
N VAL A 49 10.14 -11.14 -0.18
CA VAL A 49 11.15 -10.20 0.36
C VAL A 49 10.81 -8.74 0.04
N PHE A 50 10.27 -8.46 -1.15
CA PHE A 50 9.82 -7.12 -1.52
C PHE A 50 8.53 -6.67 -0.83
N ARG A 51 7.75 -7.59 -0.29
CA ARG A 51 6.52 -7.25 0.44
C ARG A 51 6.80 -6.88 1.90
N ASP A 52 7.91 -7.40 2.43
CA ASP A 52 8.37 -7.18 3.78
C ASP A 52 9.25 -5.92 3.91
N TYR A 53 9.25 -5.01 2.91
CA TYR A 53 9.83 -3.69 3.11
C TYR A 53 9.03 -2.96 4.19
N GLU A 54 9.59 -2.96 5.40
CA GLU A 54 9.10 -2.23 6.56
C GLU A 54 8.82 -0.79 6.16
N ILE A 55 7.68 -0.25 6.59
CA ILE A 55 7.42 1.17 6.39
C ILE A 55 8.52 1.94 7.13
N GLU A 56 9.21 2.81 6.38
CA GLU A 56 10.31 3.63 6.87
C GLU A 56 9.91 4.44 8.12
N GLN A 57 10.89 4.79 8.95
CA GLN A 57 10.67 5.72 10.06
C GLN A 57 10.26 7.10 9.54
N CYS A 58 9.46 7.81 10.34
CA CYS A 58 9.09 9.19 10.05
C CYS A 58 10.32 10.08 9.93
N ILE A 59 10.52 10.72 8.78
CA ILE A 59 11.65 11.63 8.54
C ILE A 59 11.69 12.82 9.50
N GLY A 60 10.53 13.21 10.06
CA GLY A 60 10.40 14.37 10.93
C GLY A 60 10.89 14.11 12.36
N CYS A 61 10.48 13.00 12.99
CA CYS A 61 10.86 12.70 14.38
C CYS A 61 11.92 11.61 14.51
N MET A 62 12.11 10.76 13.50
CA MET A 62 13.00 9.58 13.55
C MET A 62 12.73 8.65 14.75
N GLN A 63 11.51 8.70 15.31
CA GLN A 63 11.11 7.95 16.51
C GLN A 63 9.96 7.01 16.21
N GLU A 64 8.96 7.50 15.47
CA GLU A 64 7.76 6.74 15.12
C GLU A 64 7.88 6.15 13.71
N GLN A 65 7.20 5.03 13.48
CA GLN A 65 6.98 4.53 12.13
C GLN A 65 6.16 5.56 11.33
N ALA A 66 6.50 5.75 10.07
CA ALA A 66 5.71 6.62 9.21
C ALA A 66 4.36 5.98 8.88
N ASP A 67 3.31 6.79 8.82
CA ASP A 67 1.93 6.33 8.57
C ASP A 67 1.21 7.20 7.54
N VAL A 68 1.80 8.32 7.09
CA VAL A 68 1.23 9.21 6.08
C VAL A 68 2.23 9.64 5.01
N LYS A 69 1.71 9.94 3.82
CA LYS A 69 2.43 10.49 2.68
C LYS A 69 1.66 11.67 2.09
N ILE A 70 2.39 12.68 1.63
CA ILE A 70 1.82 13.75 0.78
C ILE A 70 1.90 13.29 -0.66
N GLU A 71 0.76 13.23 -1.33
CA GLU A 71 0.66 13.01 -2.77
C GLU A 71 -0.65 13.68 -3.22
N ARG A 72 -0.74 14.22 -4.44
CA ARG A 72 -1.95 14.93 -4.87
C ARG A 72 -3.13 13.97 -5.04
N ARG A 73 -4.28 14.22 -4.38
CA ARG A 73 -5.58 13.55 -4.59
C ARG A 73 -6.72 14.54 -4.81
N CYS A 74 -6.58 15.77 -4.37
CA CYS A 74 -7.65 16.74 -4.56
C CYS A 74 -7.86 17.05 -6.06
N MET A 75 -9.09 17.39 -6.41
CA MET A 75 -9.40 17.93 -7.73
C MET A 75 -8.89 19.37 -7.85
N PRO A 76 -8.46 19.80 -9.05
CA PRO A 76 -8.18 21.20 -9.29
C PRO A 76 -9.45 22.03 -9.07
N PRO A 77 -9.33 23.30 -8.63
CA PRO A 77 -10.46 24.21 -8.57
C PRO A 77 -11.15 24.34 -9.93
N PRO A 78 -12.48 24.51 -9.97
CA PRO A 78 -13.19 24.79 -11.21
C PRO A 78 -12.58 25.97 -12.00
N PRO A 79 -12.40 25.87 -13.33
CA PRO A 79 -11.70 26.89 -14.13
C PRO A 79 -12.30 28.30 -14.09
N HIS A 80 -13.59 28.40 -13.73
CA HIS A 80 -14.34 29.65 -13.67
C HIS A 80 -14.21 30.40 -12.33
N LEU A 81 -13.56 29.81 -11.32
CA LEU A 81 -13.33 30.47 -10.03
C LEU A 81 -12.10 31.38 -10.10
N VAL A 82 -12.34 32.65 -10.41
CA VAL A 82 -11.32 33.71 -10.36
C VAL A 82 -10.98 34.02 -8.90
N GLY A 83 -9.68 33.98 -8.55
CA GLY A 83 -9.21 34.27 -7.18
C GLY A 83 -9.32 33.10 -6.19
N GLY A 84 -9.52 31.88 -6.68
CA GLY A 84 -9.46 30.68 -5.85
C GLY A 84 -8.08 30.46 -5.19
N PRO A 85 -8.02 29.67 -4.11
CA PRO A 85 -6.76 29.35 -3.44
C PRO A 85 -5.80 28.58 -4.38
N PRO A 86 -4.47 28.70 -4.16
CA PRO A 86 -3.46 28.18 -5.09
C PRO A 86 -3.65 26.69 -5.36
N GLU A 87 -3.41 26.23 -6.59
CA GLU A 87 -3.59 24.81 -6.90
C GLU A 87 -2.62 23.90 -6.14
N CYS A 88 -3.10 22.74 -5.71
CA CYS A 88 -2.21 21.73 -5.13
C CYS A 88 -1.37 21.09 -6.23
N GLN A 89 -0.10 20.86 -5.91
CA GLN A 89 0.94 20.42 -6.82
C GLN A 89 1.31 18.95 -6.53
N PRO A 90 1.79 18.19 -7.54
CA PRO A 90 2.28 16.85 -7.30
C PRO A 90 3.51 16.87 -6.38
N CYS A 91 3.49 16.03 -5.33
CA CYS A 91 4.62 15.80 -4.43
C CYS A 91 5.25 14.44 -4.74
N ASN A 92 6.47 14.45 -5.28
CA ASN A 92 7.23 13.24 -5.66
C ASN A 92 8.30 12.85 -4.64
N CYS A 93 8.24 13.41 -3.43
CA CYS A 93 9.16 13.04 -2.36
C CYS A 93 9.00 11.57 -1.99
N ARG A 94 10.13 10.88 -1.80
CA ARG A 94 10.14 9.49 -1.33
C ARG A 94 9.84 9.37 0.17
N VAL A 95 10.26 10.37 0.95
CA VAL A 95 10.15 10.37 2.40
C VAL A 95 8.71 10.24 2.90
N LEU A 96 8.56 9.57 4.04
CA LEU A 96 7.29 9.36 4.73
C LEU A 96 7.29 10.07 6.08
N TRP A 97 6.09 10.35 6.59
CA TRP A 97 5.88 11.07 7.84
C TRP A 97 4.95 10.29 8.75
N CYS A 98 5.05 10.49 10.07
CA CYS A 98 3.97 10.15 10.98
C CYS A 98 2.94 11.28 11.02
N VAL A 99 1.69 10.95 11.30
CA VAL A 99 0.56 11.88 11.33
C VAL A 99 0.81 13.04 12.30
N SER A 100 1.44 12.75 13.45
CA SER A 100 1.79 13.74 14.46
C SER A 100 2.78 14.80 13.94
N CYS A 101 3.80 14.39 13.19
CA CYS A 101 4.75 15.33 12.58
C CYS A 101 4.09 16.14 11.47
N MET A 102 3.25 15.52 10.64
CA MET A 102 2.53 16.22 9.58
C MET A 102 1.55 17.25 10.15
N ALA A 103 0.84 16.91 11.22
CA ALA A 103 -0.09 17.82 11.91
C ALA A 103 0.64 19.02 12.53
N ARG A 104 1.79 18.79 13.20
CA ARG A 104 2.64 19.86 13.72
C ARG A 104 3.13 20.79 12.61
N TRP A 105 3.56 20.21 11.48
CA TRP A 105 3.98 21.00 10.32
C TRP A 105 2.85 21.87 9.79
N TRP A 106 1.66 21.29 9.62
CA TRP A 106 0.46 22.02 9.19
C TRP A 106 0.14 23.19 10.11
N ALA A 107 0.06 22.94 11.43
CA ALA A 107 -0.23 23.96 12.43
C ALA A 107 0.81 25.10 12.42
N ALA A 108 2.10 24.77 12.28
CA ALA A 108 3.18 25.74 12.21
C ALA A 108 3.18 26.59 10.92
N ARG A 109 2.43 26.19 9.90
CA ARG A 109 2.27 26.93 8.64
C ARG A 109 0.90 27.64 8.53
N ALA A 110 -0.08 27.21 9.31
CA ALA A 110 -1.38 27.87 9.38
C ALA A 110 -1.29 29.32 9.90
N GLY A 111 -0.26 29.65 10.68
CA GLY A 111 0.00 31.02 11.14
C GLY A 111 -1.16 31.56 11.98
N SER A 112 -1.70 32.72 11.59
CA SER A 112 -2.86 33.36 12.23
C SER A 112 -4.21 32.87 11.70
N THR A 113 -4.24 31.87 10.80
CA THR A 113 -5.49 31.33 10.24
C THR A 113 -6.33 30.71 11.37
N PRO A 114 -7.62 31.10 11.51
CA PRO A 114 -8.49 30.52 12.54
C PRO A 114 -8.61 28.99 12.38
N PRO A 115 -8.64 28.21 13.48
CA PRO A 115 -8.76 26.74 13.42
C PRO A 115 -9.93 26.24 12.57
N ALA A 116 -11.05 26.96 12.57
CA ALA A 116 -12.23 26.65 11.75
C ALA A 116 -11.94 26.63 10.23
N GLN A 117 -10.88 27.31 9.79
CA GLN A 117 -10.49 27.39 8.37
C GLN A 117 -9.33 26.42 8.02
N TRP A 118 -8.77 25.71 9.00
CA TRP A 118 -7.61 24.83 8.76
C TRP A 118 -7.92 23.70 7.77
N LEU A 119 -9.12 23.13 7.81
CA LEU A 119 -9.50 22.04 6.90
C LEU A 119 -9.60 22.49 5.44
N ALA A 120 -9.92 23.76 5.19
CA ALA A 120 -9.96 24.35 3.85
C ALA A 120 -8.61 24.95 3.42
N GLY A 121 -7.64 24.99 4.33
CA GLY A 121 -6.32 25.59 4.14
C GLY A 121 -5.43 24.79 3.21
N ARG A 122 -4.26 25.37 2.93
CA ARG A 122 -3.17 24.75 2.18
C ARG A 122 -1.85 24.96 2.89
N CYS A 123 -0.93 24.04 2.66
CA CYS A 123 0.41 24.05 3.22
C CYS A 123 1.41 23.70 2.11
N THR A 124 2.71 23.80 2.41
CA THR A 124 3.79 23.38 1.51
C THR A 124 4.51 22.17 2.06
N CYS A 125 4.87 21.22 1.20
CA CYS A 125 5.64 20.04 1.59
C CYS A 125 6.95 20.47 2.30
N PRO A 126 7.31 19.87 3.46
CA PRO A 126 8.54 20.25 4.18
C PRO A 126 9.82 20.05 3.38
N VAL A 127 9.79 19.19 2.35
CA VAL A 127 10.95 18.83 1.54
C VAL A 127 10.97 19.57 0.21
N CYS A 128 9.96 19.35 -0.65
CA CYS A 128 9.94 19.93 -2.00
C CYS A 128 9.12 21.21 -2.14
N ARG A 129 8.47 21.67 -1.06
CA ARG A 129 7.59 22.86 -1.03
C ARG A 129 6.36 22.81 -1.94
N ALA A 130 6.06 21.67 -2.58
CA ALA A 130 4.82 21.48 -3.33
C ALA A 130 3.60 21.86 -2.46
N VAL A 131 2.73 22.71 -3.00
CA VAL A 131 1.49 23.11 -2.32
C VAL A 131 0.58 21.89 -2.21
N PHE A 132 0.02 21.65 -1.03
CA PHE A 132 -0.90 20.54 -0.78
C PHE A 132 -2.03 20.96 0.17
N CYS A 133 -3.16 20.25 0.08
CA CYS A 133 -4.28 20.38 1.01
C CYS A 133 -4.42 19.13 1.89
N LEU A 134 -5.31 19.15 2.88
CA LEU A 134 -5.50 18.01 3.79
C LEU A 134 -5.82 16.70 3.05
N LEU A 135 -6.54 16.77 1.92
CA LEU A 135 -6.92 15.61 1.10
C LEU A 135 -5.71 14.94 0.41
N ASP A 136 -4.60 15.66 0.29
CA ASP A 136 -3.35 15.14 -0.28
C ASP A 136 -2.52 14.37 0.76
N VAL A 137 -2.85 14.47 2.05
CA VAL A 137 -2.26 13.66 3.12
C VAL A 137 -3.02 12.35 3.21
N ARG A 138 -2.36 11.25 2.87
CA ARG A 138 -2.97 9.91 2.83
C ARG A 138 -2.20 8.89 3.65
N PRO A 139 -2.88 7.87 4.20
CA PRO A 139 -2.20 6.79 4.89
C PRO A 139 -1.23 6.02 3.98
N VAL A 140 -0.07 5.66 4.52
CA VAL A 140 0.81 4.64 3.93
C VAL A 140 0.22 3.29 4.30
N ARG A 141 -0.07 2.44 3.30
CA ARG A 141 -0.59 1.09 3.59
C ARG A 141 0.51 0.29 4.26
N SER A 142 0.34 -0.10 5.51
CA SER A 142 1.06 -1.25 6.07
C SER A 142 0.53 -2.50 5.38
N ALA A 143 1.42 -3.42 5.02
CA ALA A 143 0.99 -4.80 4.81
C ALA A 143 0.22 -5.22 6.06
N PRO A 144 -0.95 -5.87 5.95
CA PRO A 144 -1.65 -6.34 7.13
C PRO A 144 -0.70 -7.27 7.87
N ALA A 145 -0.25 -6.84 9.06
CA ALA A 145 0.35 -7.76 10.02
C ALA A 145 -0.69 -8.86 10.19
N SER A 146 -0.38 -10.06 9.70
CA SER A 146 -1.15 -11.26 10.01
C SER A 146 -1.26 -11.29 11.52
N ARG A 147 -2.47 -11.06 12.04
CA ARG A 147 -2.73 -11.19 13.47
C ARG A 147 -2.32 -12.61 13.84
N PRO A 148 -1.54 -12.85 14.91
CA PRO A 148 -1.47 -14.18 15.46
C PRO A 148 -2.90 -14.56 15.83
N SER A 149 -3.37 -15.67 15.27
CA SER A 149 -4.61 -16.29 15.72
C SER A 149 -4.38 -16.68 17.18
N ASP A 150 -4.91 -15.88 18.10
CA ASP A 150 -4.93 -16.25 19.52
C ASP A 150 -5.73 -17.55 19.69
N MET A 151 -5.17 -18.40 20.55
CA MET A 151 -5.51 -19.79 20.85
C MET A 151 -6.80 -19.93 21.65
#